data_AF-A0A4S8RCI8-F1
#
_entry.id   AF-A0A4S8RCI8-F1
#
_cell.length_a   1.000
_cell.length_b   1.000
_cell.length_c   1.000
_cell.angle_alpha   90.00
_cell.angle_beta   90.00
_cell.angle_gamma   90.00
#
_symmetry.space_group_name_H-M   'P 1'
#
loop_
_entity.id
_entity.type
_entity.pdbx_description
1 polymer ?
#
loop_
_entity_poly.entity_id
_entity_poly.type
_entity_poly.pdbx_seq_one_letter_code
_entity_poly.pdbx_strand_id
1 'polypeptide(L)'
;MFFLWSLVVGLATVSSAKSSDDLDCTGINGIRPQCESQETSYKRDVFWVGGHYVNAAIGLLTYDQAYVEKLTPHKGIKKPYPVVLFHGGGVSGATWLNTPDNRKGFASMFLDLGYQVYVVDQTSVGRGTQEDLVGYPLRIGSTANISEVGFTAPEIADAYPQSQQHTQWPGTGVRGDPIFDAFESSFMPLTTNNTRQEISMRAAGCELLQLIGPSFLISHSIGAIHPIVISDECPDLVLGNVNLEPGNIPFESYTGNATSSVGRSAARPFGLTVSNLNYDPPISNYTELITETVGEDTPESRSCIQQSSAANYTIHTLPNVAKVPYVAFTGEASPHITYEHCVIQYLNQVGVKTDWIKMADVGVHGNAHFGFLEKNNDEYFKVVEAWIKKAANGIGSSDSGGRYSHWRA
;
A
#
# COMPACT_ATOMS: atom_id res chain seq x y z
N MET A 1 81.70 15.72 -40.45
CA MET A 1 80.82 14.89 -41.30
C MET A 1 79.39 15.15 -40.86
N PHE A 2 78.61 15.77 -41.73
CA PHE A 2 77.19 16.04 -41.57
C PHE A 2 76.39 14.73 -41.59
N PHE A 3 75.45 14.56 -40.66
CA PHE A 3 74.26 13.75 -40.91
C PHE A 3 73.06 14.42 -40.23
N LEU A 4 72.22 15.06 -41.05
CA LEU A 4 70.85 15.44 -40.69
C LEU A 4 70.02 14.16 -40.59
N TRP A 5 69.31 13.98 -39.49
CA TRP A 5 68.16 13.08 -39.42
C TRP A 5 66.90 13.93 -39.32
N SER A 6 66.10 13.91 -40.39
CA SER A 6 64.78 14.53 -40.43
C SER A 6 63.81 13.65 -39.67
N LEU A 7 63.34 14.11 -38.51
CA LEU A 7 62.27 13.47 -37.75
C LEU A 7 60.93 13.90 -38.35
N VAL A 8 60.24 12.99 -39.05
CA VAL A 8 58.85 13.19 -39.48
C VAL A 8 57.94 12.95 -38.28
N VAL A 9 57.39 14.01 -37.71
CA VAL A 9 56.35 13.91 -36.67
C VAL A 9 55.02 13.66 -37.37
N GLY A 10 54.58 12.40 -37.37
CA GLY A 10 53.21 12.04 -37.73
C GLY A 10 52.24 12.56 -36.68
N LEU A 11 51.39 13.52 -37.05
CA LEU A 11 50.21 13.91 -36.26
C LEU A 11 49.22 12.74 -36.29
N ALA A 12 49.32 11.84 -35.31
CA ALA A 12 48.26 10.92 -35.00
C ALA A 12 47.11 11.72 -34.37
N THR A 13 46.10 12.05 -35.17
CA THR A 13 44.81 12.48 -34.66
C THR A 13 44.22 11.31 -33.88
N VAL A 14 44.36 11.34 -32.55
CA VAL A 14 43.56 10.48 -31.67
C VAL A 14 42.13 10.97 -31.82
N SER A 15 41.39 10.32 -32.72
CA SER A 15 39.94 10.37 -32.72
C SER A 15 39.51 9.82 -31.37
N SER A 16 39.21 10.70 -30.42
CA SER A 16 38.48 10.36 -29.22
C SER A 16 37.14 9.82 -29.68
N ALA A 17 37.04 8.49 -29.76
CA ALA A 17 35.76 7.83 -29.87
C ALA A 17 34.96 8.23 -28.62
N LYS A 18 34.09 9.22 -28.76
CA LYS A 18 32.95 9.38 -27.86
C LYS A 18 32.04 8.19 -28.14
N SER A 19 32.31 7.05 -27.51
CA SER A 19 31.23 6.21 -27.01
C SER A 19 30.68 7.00 -25.82
N SER A 20 29.68 7.83 -26.08
CA SER A 20 28.68 8.05 -25.06
C SER A 20 27.81 6.80 -25.11
N ASP A 21 28.25 5.74 -24.44
CA ASP A 21 27.29 4.77 -23.96
C ASP A 21 26.36 5.59 -23.05
N ASP A 22 25.16 5.90 -23.54
CA ASP A 22 24.15 6.58 -22.74
C ASP A 22 24.01 5.78 -21.44
N LEU A 23 24.28 6.43 -20.31
CA LEU A 23 24.26 5.79 -19.01
C LEU A 23 22.85 5.26 -18.74
N ASP A 24 22.66 3.96 -18.88
CA ASP A 24 21.39 3.32 -18.56
C ASP A 24 21.21 3.26 -17.03
N CYS A 25 20.16 3.92 -16.55
CA CYS A 25 19.71 3.97 -15.17
C CYS A 25 18.28 3.37 -15.00
N THR A 26 17.83 2.55 -15.95
CA THR A 26 16.50 1.94 -15.95
C THR A 26 16.47 0.68 -15.07
N GLY A 27 15.36 0.46 -14.36
CA GLY A 27 15.20 -0.73 -13.52
C GLY A 27 16.31 -0.84 -12.48
N ILE A 28 16.89 -2.03 -12.33
CA ILE A 28 17.98 -2.26 -11.38
C ILE A 28 19.27 -1.49 -11.72
N ASN A 29 19.45 -1.00 -12.95
CA ASN A 29 20.65 -0.24 -13.30
C ASN A 29 20.69 1.14 -12.62
N GLY A 30 19.57 1.64 -12.10
CA GLY A 30 19.50 2.93 -11.40
C GLY A 30 20.31 2.99 -10.09
N ILE A 31 20.76 1.85 -9.55
CA ILE A 31 21.63 1.84 -8.35
C ILE A 31 23.12 2.05 -8.66
N ARG A 32 23.49 2.16 -9.94
CA ARG A 32 24.88 2.44 -10.34
C ARG A 32 25.33 3.77 -9.72
N PRO A 33 26.57 3.89 -9.22
CA PRO A 33 27.06 5.11 -8.59
C PRO A 33 26.98 6.38 -9.45
N GLN A 34 26.91 6.23 -10.78
CA GLN A 34 26.79 7.31 -11.75
C GLN A 34 25.33 7.80 -11.93
N CYS A 35 24.35 6.99 -11.52
CA CYS A 35 22.93 7.34 -11.60
C CYS A 35 22.55 8.24 -10.42
N GLU A 36 21.93 9.39 -10.71
CA GLU A 36 21.46 10.31 -9.68
C GLU A 36 20.11 9.87 -9.11
N SER A 37 20.00 9.82 -7.79
CA SER A 37 18.73 9.55 -7.13
C SER A 37 17.78 10.73 -7.23
N GLN A 38 16.52 10.44 -7.57
CA GLN A 38 15.42 11.42 -7.55
C GLN A 38 14.73 11.52 -6.17
N GLU A 39 15.17 10.73 -5.19
CA GLU A 39 14.61 10.73 -3.85
C GLU A 39 15.01 11.99 -3.07
N THR A 40 14.18 12.37 -2.09
CA THR A 40 14.45 13.56 -1.30
C THR A 40 15.49 13.31 -0.20
N SER A 41 16.17 14.36 0.25
CA SER A 41 17.07 14.25 1.40
C SER A 41 16.29 14.20 2.72
N TYR A 42 16.60 13.22 3.58
CA TYR A 42 15.97 13.03 4.88
C TYR A 42 16.95 12.45 5.92
N LYS A 43 16.56 12.51 7.20
CA LYS A 43 17.20 11.72 8.27
C LYS A 43 16.39 10.43 8.47
N ARG A 44 17.09 9.31 8.66
CA ARG A 44 16.49 8.00 8.88
C ARG A 44 16.78 7.49 10.27
N ASP A 45 15.71 7.07 10.96
CA ASP A 45 15.77 6.26 12.16
C ASP A 45 15.02 4.94 11.90
N VAL A 46 15.40 3.85 12.57
CA VAL A 46 14.75 2.55 12.44
C VAL A 46 14.45 1.97 13.81
N PHE A 47 13.31 1.28 13.92
CA PHE A 47 12.91 0.61 15.15
C PHE A 47 11.98 -0.57 14.85
N TRP A 48 11.82 -1.43 15.84
CA TRP A 48 10.76 -2.44 15.87
C TRP A 48 9.78 -2.06 16.97
N VAL A 49 8.50 -2.31 16.74
CA VAL A 49 7.41 -2.00 17.66
C VAL A 49 6.50 -3.21 17.83
N GLY A 50 5.89 -3.32 19.01
CA GLY A 50 5.17 -4.52 19.40
C GLY A 50 6.11 -5.70 19.64
N GLY A 51 5.58 -6.88 19.38
CA GLY A 51 6.22 -8.14 19.67
C GLY A 51 6.23 -8.51 21.16
N HIS A 52 6.55 -9.78 21.43
CA HIS A 52 6.55 -10.34 22.77
C HIS A 52 7.54 -11.50 22.89
N TYR A 53 7.92 -11.82 24.13
CA TYR A 53 8.80 -12.95 24.41
C TYR A 53 8.04 -14.28 24.35
N VAL A 54 8.59 -15.25 23.63
CA VAL A 54 8.04 -16.60 23.46
C VAL A 54 9.05 -17.62 23.97
N ASN A 55 8.60 -18.54 24.83
CA ASN A 55 9.43 -19.63 25.32
C ASN A 55 9.74 -20.63 24.19
N ALA A 56 11.03 -20.84 23.90
CA ALA A 56 11.52 -21.88 23.00
C ALA A 56 12.54 -22.79 23.69
N ALA A 57 12.86 -23.92 23.06
CA ALA A 57 13.81 -24.90 23.60
C ALA A 57 15.22 -24.31 23.89
N ILE A 58 15.58 -23.24 23.19
CA ILE A 58 16.88 -22.56 23.30
C ILE A 58 16.85 -21.29 24.17
N GLY A 59 15.69 -20.93 24.73
CA GLY A 59 15.49 -19.69 25.48
C GLY A 59 14.31 -18.86 24.96
N LEU A 60 14.25 -17.59 25.38
CA LEU A 60 13.21 -16.66 24.94
C LEU A 60 13.52 -16.10 23.54
N LEU A 61 12.59 -16.28 22.60
CA LEU A 61 12.59 -15.63 21.28
C LEU A 61 11.64 -14.42 21.29
N THR A 62 11.72 -13.56 20.28
CA THR A 62 10.80 -12.42 20.10
C THR A 62 10.03 -12.56 18.81
N TYR A 63 8.70 -12.60 18.91
CA TYR A 63 7.77 -12.70 17.78
C TYR A 63 6.76 -11.56 17.79
N ASP A 64 6.10 -11.36 16.65
CA ASP A 64 4.99 -10.45 16.38
C ASP A 64 5.37 -8.95 16.37
N GLN A 65 6.66 -8.64 16.19
CA GLN A 65 7.17 -7.29 16.00
C GLN A 65 6.99 -6.79 14.56
N ALA A 66 6.64 -5.51 14.41
CA ALA A 66 6.65 -4.82 13.12
C ALA A 66 7.92 -3.97 12.99
N TYR A 67 8.54 -3.94 11.80
CA TYR A 67 9.63 -3.01 11.52
C TYR A 67 9.05 -1.67 11.08
N VAL A 68 9.66 -0.58 11.54
CA VAL A 68 9.27 0.78 11.19
C VAL A 68 10.51 1.60 10.84
N GLU A 69 10.42 2.26 9.69
CA GLU A 69 11.41 3.22 9.21
C GLU A 69 10.84 4.62 9.30
N LYS A 70 11.45 5.46 10.15
CA LYS A 70 11.06 6.85 10.33
C LYS A 70 11.92 7.74 9.45
N LEU A 71 11.26 8.52 8.60
CA LEU A 71 11.90 9.44 7.67
C LEU A 71 11.53 10.88 8.07
N THR A 72 12.53 11.66 8.50
CA THR A 72 12.34 13.06 8.90
C THR A 72 12.83 13.99 7.80
N PRO A 73 11.99 14.91 7.28
CA PRO A 73 12.35 15.77 6.16
C PRO A 73 13.50 16.71 6.53
N HIS A 74 14.51 16.82 5.65
CA HIS A 74 15.70 17.65 5.92
C HIS A 74 15.36 19.13 6.15
N LYS A 75 14.31 19.64 5.48
CA LYS A 75 13.83 21.02 5.60
C LYS A 75 12.93 21.27 6.83
N GLY A 76 12.88 20.31 7.76
CA GLY A 76 12.03 20.36 8.96
C GLY A 76 10.60 19.90 8.72
N ILE A 77 9.93 19.50 9.81
CA ILE A 77 8.52 19.08 9.81
C ILE A 77 7.66 20.34 9.68
N LYS A 78 6.73 20.34 8.72
CA LYS A 78 5.82 21.47 8.43
C LYS A 78 4.35 21.09 8.58
N LYS A 79 4.07 19.80 8.62
CA LYS A 79 2.71 19.25 8.74
C LYS A 79 2.50 18.77 10.17
N PRO A 80 1.36 19.09 10.80
CA PRO A 80 1.15 18.83 12.22
C PRO A 80 0.95 17.35 12.56
N TYR A 81 0.59 16.54 11.56
CA TYR A 81 0.28 15.13 11.74
C TYR A 81 1.17 14.27 10.83
N PRO A 82 1.76 13.19 11.36
CA PRO A 82 2.53 12.26 10.58
C PRO A 82 1.64 11.39 9.68
N VAL A 83 2.30 10.72 8.73
CA VAL A 83 1.72 9.71 7.86
C VAL A 83 2.41 8.36 8.08
N VAL A 84 1.63 7.28 8.12
CA VAL A 84 2.12 5.91 8.26
C VAL A 84 1.74 5.10 7.02
N LEU A 85 2.72 4.49 6.37
CA LEU A 85 2.57 3.82 5.08
C LEU A 85 2.58 2.29 5.27
N PHE A 86 1.46 1.64 4.91
CA PHE A 86 1.24 0.19 5.01
C PHE A 86 1.22 -0.45 3.62
N HIS A 87 2.24 -1.23 3.31
CA HIS A 87 2.37 -1.89 2.01
C HIS A 87 1.27 -2.93 1.73
N GLY A 88 1.11 -3.30 0.47
CA GLY A 88 0.19 -4.35 0.01
C GLY A 88 0.74 -5.77 0.16
N GLY A 89 0.05 -6.72 -0.48
CA GLY A 89 0.41 -8.13 -0.45
C GLY A 89 1.60 -8.40 -1.36
N GLY A 90 2.52 -9.23 -0.89
CA GLY A 90 3.64 -9.72 -1.68
C GLY A 90 4.80 -8.74 -1.76
N VAL A 91 4.70 -7.56 -1.15
CA VAL A 91 5.77 -6.56 -1.11
C VAL A 91 6.07 -6.17 0.35
N SER A 92 7.03 -5.29 0.55
CA SER A 92 7.34 -4.66 1.85
C SER A 92 7.12 -3.16 1.80
N GLY A 93 7.43 -2.44 2.88
CA GLY A 93 7.41 -0.99 2.95
C GLY A 93 8.28 -0.31 1.88
N ALA A 94 9.22 -1.04 1.27
CA ALA A 94 10.00 -0.58 0.13
C ALA A 94 9.13 -0.12 -1.06
N THR A 95 7.89 -0.60 -1.19
CA THR A 95 6.98 -0.16 -2.27
C THR A 95 6.69 1.34 -2.23
N TRP A 96 6.83 1.99 -1.07
CA TRP A 96 6.58 3.43 -0.91
C TRP A 96 7.78 4.32 -1.26
N LEU A 97 8.95 3.71 -1.45
CA LEU A 97 10.18 4.38 -1.84
C LEU A 97 10.19 4.61 -3.37
N ASN A 98 11.36 4.77 -3.99
CA ASN A 98 11.45 5.01 -5.43
C ASN A 98 10.68 3.97 -6.25
N THR A 99 10.10 4.40 -7.37
CA THR A 99 9.37 3.52 -8.28
C THR A 99 10.32 2.52 -8.95
N PRO A 100 9.81 1.44 -9.56
CA PRO A 100 10.63 0.45 -10.26
C PRO A 100 11.47 1.04 -11.42
N ASP A 101 11.04 2.17 -11.98
CA ASP A 101 11.79 2.95 -12.98
C ASP A 101 12.60 4.13 -12.36
N ASN A 102 12.85 4.07 -11.06
CA ASN A 102 13.69 4.99 -10.27
C ASN A 102 13.20 6.45 -10.19
N ARG A 103 11.94 6.72 -10.52
CA ARG A 103 11.30 8.00 -10.18
C ARG A 103 11.05 8.08 -8.68
N LYS A 104 10.71 9.29 -8.25
CA LYS A 104 10.39 9.60 -6.87
C LYS A 104 9.19 8.79 -6.36
N GLY A 105 9.32 8.23 -5.15
CA GLY A 105 8.27 7.54 -4.43
C GLY A 105 7.34 8.45 -3.61
N PHE A 106 6.20 7.89 -3.16
CA PHE A 106 5.27 8.58 -2.27
C PHE A 106 5.92 9.02 -0.95
N ALA A 107 6.83 8.22 -0.39
CA ALA A 107 7.56 8.61 0.82
C ALA A 107 8.33 9.93 0.62
N SER A 108 9.08 10.04 -0.48
CA SER A 108 9.79 11.27 -0.85
C SER A 108 8.86 12.43 -1.18
N MET A 109 7.72 12.18 -1.84
CA MET A 109 6.73 13.21 -2.14
C MET A 109 6.07 13.78 -0.86
N PHE A 110 5.78 12.94 0.14
CA PHE A 110 5.32 13.41 1.45
C PHE A 110 6.41 14.20 2.19
N LEU A 111 7.66 13.73 2.17
CA LEU A 111 8.78 14.43 2.79
C LEU A 111 9.03 15.81 2.15
N ASP A 112 8.88 15.95 0.84
CA ASP A 112 8.98 17.23 0.12
C ASP A 112 7.95 18.25 0.62
N LEU A 113 6.77 17.78 1.03
CA LEU A 113 5.71 18.59 1.62
C LEU A 113 5.86 18.79 3.15
N GLY A 114 6.91 18.25 3.75
CA GLY A 114 7.25 18.41 5.17
C GLY A 114 6.43 17.54 6.12
N TYR A 115 5.89 16.41 5.65
CA TYR A 115 5.32 15.39 6.53
C TYR A 115 6.42 14.61 7.26
N GLN A 116 6.15 14.25 8.51
CA GLN A 116 6.89 13.17 9.18
C GLN A 116 6.33 11.84 8.64
N VAL A 117 7.19 11.00 8.07
CA VAL A 117 6.78 9.75 7.41
C VAL A 117 7.27 8.55 8.21
N TYR A 118 6.41 7.54 8.33
CA TYR A 118 6.74 6.22 8.88
C TYR A 118 6.39 5.16 7.84
N VAL A 119 7.35 4.32 7.49
CA VAL A 119 7.16 3.20 6.56
C VAL A 119 7.18 1.91 7.38
N VAL A 120 6.12 1.12 7.28
CA VAL A 120 5.96 -0.11 8.08
C VAL A 120 6.16 -1.33 7.19
N ASP A 121 6.97 -2.28 7.65
CA ASP A 121 6.87 -3.66 7.21
C ASP A 121 5.94 -4.40 8.17
N GLN A 122 4.91 -5.04 7.63
CA GLN A 122 3.92 -5.78 8.43
C GLN A 122 4.60 -6.91 9.23
N THR A 123 3.97 -7.32 10.33
CA THR A 123 4.44 -8.47 11.12
C THR A 123 4.62 -9.70 10.23
N SER A 124 5.73 -10.41 10.45
CA SER A 124 6.18 -11.56 9.66
C SER A 124 6.61 -11.30 8.20
N VAL A 125 6.54 -10.07 7.70
CA VAL A 125 6.93 -9.72 6.32
C VAL A 125 8.17 -8.81 6.33
N GLY A 126 9.04 -8.95 5.33
CA GLY A 126 10.23 -8.11 5.17
C GLY A 126 11.13 -8.11 6.41
N ARG A 127 11.35 -6.95 7.00
CA ARG A 127 12.20 -6.80 8.19
C ARG A 127 11.47 -7.10 9.51
N GLY A 128 10.17 -7.42 9.45
CA GLY A 128 9.37 -7.96 10.54
C GLY A 128 9.30 -9.49 10.58
N THR A 129 10.07 -10.19 9.73
CA THR A 129 10.12 -11.65 9.67
C THR A 129 10.63 -12.31 10.96
N GLN A 130 10.18 -13.54 11.20
CA GLN A 130 10.46 -14.35 12.38
C GLN A 130 10.50 -15.85 12.04
N GLU A 131 11.08 -16.66 12.92
CA GLU A 131 11.28 -18.12 12.69
C GLU A 131 10.01 -18.97 12.97
N ASP A 132 8.88 -18.35 13.30
CA ASP A 132 7.64 -19.04 13.64
C ASP A 132 6.86 -19.52 12.41
N LEU A 133 7.39 -20.50 11.70
CA LEU A 133 6.76 -21.07 10.49
C LEU A 133 5.45 -21.82 10.79
N VAL A 134 5.21 -22.22 12.05
CA VAL A 134 3.95 -22.86 12.46
C VAL A 134 2.85 -21.82 12.60
N GLY A 135 3.17 -20.68 13.21
CA GLY A 135 2.24 -19.58 13.38
C GLY A 135 2.09 -18.68 12.15
N TYR A 136 3.14 -18.57 11.34
CA TYR A 136 3.18 -17.82 10.10
C TYR A 136 3.61 -18.72 8.92
N PRO A 137 2.78 -19.73 8.59
CA PRO A 137 3.05 -20.59 7.43
C PRO A 137 3.09 -19.75 6.16
N LEU A 138 4.19 -19.86 5.43
CA LEU A 138 4.43 -19.07 4.22
C LEU A 138 3.66 -19.63 3.03
N ARG A 139 3.07 -18.74 2.24
CA ARG A 139 2.67 -18.95 0.85
C ARG A 139 3.51 -18.07 -0.07
N ILE A 140 3.55 -18.47 -1.33
CA ILE A 140 4.04 -17.62 -2.41
C ILE A 140 3.23 -16.31 -2.41
N GLY A 141 3.88 -15.19 -2.65
CA GLY A 141 3.24 -13.89 -2.88
C GLY A 141 2.48 -13.91 -4.21
N SER A 142 2.97 -13.14 -5.18
CA SER A 142 2.48 -13.20 -6.56
C SER A 142 3.49 -13.93 -7.45
N THR A 143 3.00 -14.63 -8.47
CA THR A 143 3.85 -15.09 -9.56
C THR A 143 3.97 -13.96 -10.59
N ALA A 144 5.07 -13.93 -11.34
CA ALA A 144 5.23 -12.97 -12.43
C ALA A 144 4.05 -12.96 -13.41
N ASN A 145 3.37 -14.09 -13.63
CA ASN A 145 2.18 -14.13 -14.48
C ASN A 145 1.02 -13.32 -13.87
N ILE A 146 0.78 -13.47 -12.57
CA ILE A 146 -0.24 -12.67 -11.86
C ILE A 146 0.17 -11.20 -11.85
N SER A 147 1.46 -10.90 -11.65
CA SER A 147 1.96 -9.53 -11.65
C SER A 147 1.78 -8.81 -12.99
N GLU A 148 1.98 -9.51 -14.11
CA GLU A 148 1.66 -9.00 -15.45
C GLU A 148 0.16 -8.75 -15.58
N VAL A 149 -0.63 -9.82 -15.60
CA VAL A 149 -2.02 -9.75 -16.04
C VAL A 149 -3.00 -9.23 -14.98
N GLY A 150 -2.54 -9.06 -13.75
CA GLY A 150 -3.32 -8.49 -12.65
C GLY A 150 -2.98 -7.04 -12.34
N PHE A 151 -1.74 -6.61 -12.60
CA PHE A 151 -1.24 -5.33 -12.08
C PHE A 151 -0.57 -4.45 -13.12
N THR A 152 0.37 -4.98 -13.90
CA THR A 152 1.31 -4.15 -14.70
C THR A 152 1.01 -4.14 -16.20
N ALA A 153 0.24 -5.11 -16.68
CA ALA A 153 -0.32 -5.18 -18.03
C ALA A 153 -1.68 -5.90 -18.04
N PRO A 154 -2.67 -5.49 -17.20
CA PRO A 154 -3.98 -6.14 -17.10
C PRO A 154 -4.75 -6.18 -18.43
N GLU A 155 -4.50 -5.22 -19.34
CA GLU A 155 -5.10 -5.15 -20.66
C GLU A 155 -4.82 -6.37 -21.55
N ILE A 156 -3.74 -7.11 -21.27
CA ILE A 156 -3.35 -8.32 -22.01
C ILE A 156 -4.34 -9.47 -21.75
N ALA A 157 -4.80 -9.63 -20.51
CA ALA A 157 -5.75 -10.68 -20.17
C ALA A 157 -7.19 -10.32 -20.51
N ASP A 158 -7.50 -9.01 -20.61
CA ASP A 158 -8.84 -8.49 -20.92
C ASP A 158 -9.96 -9.15 -20.08
N ALA A 159 -9.66 -9.39 -18.80
CA ALA A 159 -10.56 -10.12 -17.91
C ALA A 159 -11.79 -9.29 -17.49
N TYR A 160 -11.74 -7.99 -17.71
CA TYR A 160 -12.80 -7.01 -17.50
C TYR A 160 -12.57 -5.82 -18.46
N PRO A 161 -13.62 -5.22 -19.05
CA PRO A 161 -13.44 -4.23 -20.11
C PRO A 161 -12.66 -2.98 -19.71
N GLN A 162 -12.70 -2.59 -18.44
CA GLN A 162 -11.99 -1.41 -17.96
C GLN A 162 -10.47 -1.58 -17.98
N SER A 163 -9.96 -2.82 -18.00
CA SER A 163 -8.51 -3.09 -18.13
C SER A 163 -7.91 -2.43 -19.37
N GLN A 164 -8.70 -2.26 -20.44
CA GLN A 164 -8.29 -1.63 -21.69
C GLN A 164 -7.98 -0.12 -21.57
N GLN A 165 -8.31 0.51 -20.43
CA GLN A 165 -7.95 1.90 -20.17
C GLN A 165 -6.52 2.05 -19.63
N HIS A 166 -5.84 0.95 -19.31
CA HIS A 166 -4.53 0.99 -18.69
C HIS A 166 -3.48 1.56 -19.64
N THR A 167 -2.82 2.63 -19.21
CA THR A 167 -1.82 3.33 -20.04
C THR A 167 -0.63 3.85 -19.24
N GLN A 168 -0.64 3.70 -17.92
CA GLN A 168 0.28 4.42 -17.03
C GLN A 168 1.44 3.58 -16.51
N TRP A 169 1.50 2.27 -16.74
CA TRP A 169 2.70 1.52 -16.38
C TRP A 169 3.96 2.03 -17.12
N PRO A 170 5.09 2.23 -16.41
CA PRO A 170 6.37 2.57 -17.03
C PRO A 170 6.99 1.34 -17.70
N GLY A 171 7.24 1.42 -19.01
CA GLY A 171 7.69 0.27 -19.81
C GLY A 171 6.53 -0.57 -20.34
N THR A 172 6.80 -1.83 -20.68
CA THR A 172 5.81 -2.74 -21.27
C THR A 172 4.99 -3.52 -20.26
N GLY A 173 5.41 -3.57 -18.98
CA GLY A 173 4.69 -4.29 -17.94
C GLY A 173 4.76 -5.81 -18.03
N VAL A 174 5.69 -6.35 -18.84
CA VAL A 174 5.87 -7.79 -19.01
C VAL A 174 7.31 -8.23 -18.76
N ARG A 175 7.49 -9.51 -18.41
CA ARG A 175 8.77 -10.17 -18.15
C ARG A 175 9.79 -9.87 -19.26
N GLY A 176 11.01 -9.52 -18.84
CA GLY A 176 12.09 -9.12 -19.73
C GLY A 176 12.15 -7.61 -19.98
N ASP A 177 11.13 -6.85 -19.58
CA ASP A 177 11.23 -5.41 -19.41
C ASP A 177 11.98 -5.09 -18.11
N PRO A 178 13.06 -4.28 -18.14
CA PRO A 178 13.87 -4.00 -16.95
C PRO A 178 13.09 -3.37 -15.78
N ILE A 179 11.98 -2.68 -16.06
CA ILE A 179 11.15 -2.02 -15.05
C ILE A 179 10.22 -3.05 -14.41
N PHE A 180 9.58 -3.90 -15.22
CA PHE A 180 8.80 -5.03 -14.70
C PHE A 180 9.67 -5.99 -13.89
N ASP A 181 10.85 -6.37 -14.39
CA ASP A 181 11.74 -7.30 -13.69
C ASP A 181 12.22 -6.70 -12.36
N ALA A 182 12.47 -5.39 -12.30
CA ALA A 182 12.77 -4.68 -11.05
C ALA A 182 11.58 -4.72 -10.07
N PHE A 183 10.37 -4.46 -10.55
CA PHE A 183 9.15 -4.55 -9.74
C PHE A 183 8.93 -5.97 -9.20
N GLU A 184 8.96 -6.98 -10.06
CA GLU A 184 8.73 -8.38 -9.68
C GLU A 184 9.81 -8.88 -8.70
N SER A 185 11.06 -8.41 -8.83
CA SER A 185 12.13 -8.76 -7.87
C SER A 185 11.86 -8.30 -6.43
N SER A 186 10.94 -7.36 -6.23
CA SER A 186 10.52 -6.91 -4.91
C SER A 186 9.51 -7.85 -4.23
N PHE A 187 8.98 -8.84 -4.97
CA PHE A 187 7.96 -9.73 -4.44
C PHE A 187 8.55 -10.76 -3.46
N MET A 188 7.84 -10.97 -2.35
CA MET A 188 8.25 -11.84 -1.24
C MET A 188 7.08 -12.71 -0.73
N PRO A 189 7.40 -13.82 -0.03
CA PRO A 189 6.39 -14.67 0.59
C PRO A 189 5.52 -13.92 1.62
N LEU A 190 4.32 -14.43 1.84
CA LEU A 190 3.35 -13.92 2.83
C LEU A 190 2.84 -15.06 3.71
N THR A 191 2.28 -14.76 4.88
CA THR A 191 1.63 -15.77 5.73
C THR A 191 0.21 -16.11 5.27
N THR A 192 -0.20 -17.39 5.28
CA THR A 192 -1.62 -17.79 5.14
C THR A 192 -2.43 -17.60 6.41
N ASN A 193 -1.78 -17.43 7.56
CA ASN A 193 -2.45 -17.18 8.82
C ASN A 193 -2.77 -15.69 9.01
N ASN A 194 -3.75 -15.22 8.24
CA ASN A 194 -4.19 -13.83 8.28
C ASN A 194 -4.70 -13.43 9.68
N THR A 195 -5.30 -14.36 10.45
CA THR A 195 -5.82 -14.07 11.80
C THR A 195 -4.70 -13.65 12.74
N ARG A 196 -3.57 -14.37 12.73
CA ARG A 196 -2.42 -13.99 13.56
C ARG A 196 -1.78 -12.69 13.09
N GLN A 197 -1.71 -12.47 11.78
CA GLN A 197 -1.19 -11.22 11.24
C GLN A 197 -2.05 -10.02 11.65
N GLU A 198 -3.38 -10.11 11.54
CA GLU A 198 -4.29 -9.05 11.97
C GLU A 198 -4.20 -8.77 13.47
N ILE A 199 -4.13 -9.80 14.33
CA ILE A 199 -4.01 -9.62 15.79
C ILE A 199 -2.68 -8.94 16.15
N SER A 200 -1.57 -9.40 15.56
CA SER A 200 -0.26 -8.82 15.82
C SER A 200 -0.14 -7.39 15.28
N MET A 201 -0.67 -7.10 14.09
CA MET A 201 -0.72 -5.75 13.52
C MET A 201 -1.63 -4.81 14.30
N ARG A 202 -2.74 -5.29 14.84
CA ARG A 202 -3.62 -4.51 15.73
C ARG A 202 -2.85 -4.01 16.95
N ALA A 203 -2.13 -4.90 17.63
CA ALA A 203 -1.32 -4.56 18.80
C ALA A 203 -0.15 -3.64 18.46
N ALA A 204 0.72 -4.05 17.52
CA ALA A 204 1.91 -3.28 17.14
C ALA A 204 1.56 -1.92 16.52
N GLY A 205 0.46 -1.85 15.77
CA GLY A 205 -0.04 -0.62 15.16
C GLY A 205 -0.53 0.39 16.20
N CYS A 206 -1.31 -0.05 17.19
CA CYS A 206 -1.73 0.85 18.27
C CYS A 206 -0.56 1.29 19.16
N GLU A 207 0.41 0.40 19.44
CA GLU A 207 1.63 0.78 20.16
C GLU A 207 2.45 1.82 19.38
N LEU A 208 2.58 1.65 18.06
CA LEU A 208 3.22 2.65 17.20
C LEU A 208 2.53 4.01 17.34
N LEU A 209 1.20 4.05 17.20
CA LEU A 209 0.44 5.30 17.27
C LEU A 209 0.49 5.95 18.66
N GLN A 210 0.61 5.18 19.74
CA GLN A 210 0.82 5.71 21.08
C GLN A 210 2.19 6.41 21.21
N LEU A 211 3.21 5.95 20.48
CA LEU A 211 4.54 6.57 20.49
C LEU A 211 4.60 7.83 19.62
N ILE A 212 3.97 7.80 18.45
CA ILE A 212 4.13 8.85 17.42
C ILE A 212 2.97 9.86 17.41
N GLY A 213 1.90 9.57 18.13
CA GLY A 213 0.68 10.37 18.17
C GLY A 213 -0.30 10.07 17.02
N PRO A 214 -1.43 10.80 17.01
CA PRO A 214 -2.46 10.63 16.00
C PRO A 214 -1.94 10.82 14.57
N SER A 215 -2.24 9.85 13.70
CA SER A 215 -1.65 9.75 12.36
C SER A 215 -2.68 9.45 11.27
N PHE A 216 -2.38 9.84 10.03
CA PHE A 216 -3.08 9.30 8.86
C PHE A 216 -2.45 7.98 8.44
N LEU A 217 -3.26 6.95 8.22
CA LEU A 217 -2.79 5.63 7.80
C LEU A 217 -3.05 5.48 6.31
N ILE A 218 -1.98 5.46 5.52
CA ILE A 218 -2.04 5.25 4.08
C ILE A 218 -1.72 3.79 3.80
N SER A 219 -2.61 3.11 3.10
CA SER A 219 -2.51 1.67 2.83
C SER A 219 -2.70 1.37 1.35
N HIS A 220 -2.16 0.25 0.92
CA HIS A 220 -2.41 -0.30 -0.41
C HIS A 220 -2.91 -1.74 -0.32
N SER A 221 -3.87 -2.13 -1.17
CA SER A 221 -4.30 -3.53 -1.34
C SER A 221 -4.65 -4.19 0.00
N ILE A 222 -4.24 -5.45 0.22
CA ILE A 222 -4.47 -6.17 1.49
C ILE A 222 -3.95 -5.43 2.74
N GLY A 223 -2.99 -4.50 2.57
CA GLY A 223 -2.50 -3.64 3.65
C GLY A 223 -3.60 -2.77 4.27
N ALA A 224 -4.69 -2.52 3.55
CA ALA A 224 -5.87 -1.78 4.04
C ALA A 224 -6.64 -2.49 5.16
N ILE A 225 -6.42 -3.79 5.37
CA ILE A 225 -7.01 -4.54 6.49
C ILE A 225 -6.45 -4.04 7.83
N HIS A 226 -5.15 -3.72 7.89
CA HIS A 226 -4.47 -3.37 9.15
C HIS A 226 -4.99 -2.04 9.74
N PRO A 227 -5.16 -0.96 8.97
CA PRO A 227 -5.81 0.26 9.46
C PRO A 227 -7.23 0.04 9.99
N ILE A 228 -8.01 -0.94 9.48
CA ILE A 228 -9.34 -1.26 10.01
C ILE A 228 -9.24 -1.82 11.42
N VAL A 229 -8.39 -2.83 11.66
CA VAL A 229 -8.24 -3.41 13.01
C VAL A 229 -7.64 -2.40 13.99
N ILE A 230 -6.76 -1.51 13.53
CA ILE A 230 -6.21 -0.42 14.36
C ILE A 230 -7.29 0.61 14.68
N SER A 231 -8.15 0.95 13.72
CA SER A 231 -9.29 1.86 13.94
C SER A 231 -10.33 1.28 14.90
N ASP A 232 -10.47 -0.04 14.94
CA ASP A 232 -11.36 -0.71 15.87
C ASP A 232 -10.82 -0.72 17.31
N GLU A 233 -9.49 -0.83 17.47
CA GLU A 233 -8.79 -0.94 18.74
C GLU A 233 -8.45 0.42 19.38
N CYS A 234 -7.87 1.34 18.61
CA CYS A 234 -7.42 2.65 19.08
C CYS A 234 -7.89 3.81 18.17
N PRO A 235 -9.22 3.97 17.94
CA PRO A 235 -9.78 4.93 16.98
C PRO A 235 -9.33 6.37 17.21
N ASP A 236 -9.10 6.78 18.46
CA ASP A 236 -8.74 8.16 18.80
C ASP A 236 -7.35 8.59 18.28
N LEU A 237 -6.51 7.62 17.91
CA LEU A 237 -5.17 7.84 17.35
C LEU A 237 -5.14 7.73 15.81
N VAL A 238 -6.26 7.40 15.17
CA VAL A 238 -6.35 7.28 13.72
C VAL A 238 -7.10 8.49 13.17
N LEU A 239 -6.39 9.36 12.45
CA LEU A 239 -6.97 10.59 11.88
C LEU A 239 -7.74 10.34 10.58
N GLY A 240 -7.43 9.24 9.90
CA GLY A 240 -8.13 8.80 8.70
C GLY A 240 -7.46 7.59 8.06
N ASN A 241 -8.29 6.71 7.50
CA ASN A 241 -7.87 5.58 6.67
C ASN A 241 -7.85 6.01 5.20
N VAL A 242 -6.67 6.05 4.60
CA VAL A 242 -6.40 6.56 3.26
C VAL A 242 -5.97 5.41 2.37
N ASN A 243 -6.92 4.82 1.65
CA ASN A 243 -6.70 3.51 1.05
C ASN A 243 -6.58 3.60 -0.47
N LEU A 244 -5.44 3.16 -0.98
CA LEU A 244 -5.16 3.02 -2.39
C LEU A 244 -5.58 1.60 -2.79
N GLU A 245 -6.65 1.46 -3.57
CA GLU A 245 -7.07 0.14 -4.07
C GLU A 245 -7.24 -0.90 -2.92
N PRO A 246 -8.10 -0.66 -1.92
CA PRO A 246 -8.12 -1.46 -0.69
C PRO A 246 -8.58 -2.91 -0.88
N GLY A 247 -7.84 -3.84 -0.29
CA GLY A 247 -8.09 -5.29 -0.35
C GLY A 247 -8.95 -5.83 0.79
N ASN A 248 -9.77 -5.02 1.47
CA ASN A 248 -10.65 -5.40 2.59
C ASN A 248 -12.10 -5.68 2.13
N ILE A 249 -12.26 -6.30 0.95
CA ILE A 249 -13.56 -6.60 0.34
C ILE A 249 -14.45 -7.45 1.28
N PRO A 250 -15.70 -7.05 1.55
CA PRO A 250 -16.59 -7.74 2.47
C PRO A 250 -16.84 -9.22 2.14
N PHE A 251 -16.50 -10.14 3.05
CA PHE A 251 -16.80 -11.60 2.97
C PHE A 251 -16.20 -12.39 1.79
N GLU A 252 -15.48 -11.74 0.90
CA GLU A 252 -14.97 -12.35 -0.32
C GLU A 252 -13.66 -11.72 -0.77
N SER A 253 -12.90 -12.43 -1.60
CA SER A 253 -11.76 -11.89 -2.33
C SER A 253 -11.99 -12.02 -3.82
N TYR A 254 -11.65 -10.96 -4.57
CA TYR A 254 -11.70 -10.94 -6.04
C TYR A 254 -10.32 -11.13 -6.69
N THR A 255 -9.27 -11.20 -5.88
CA THR A 255 -7.92 -11.52 -6.36
C THR A 255 -7.92 -12.93 -6.93
N GLY A 256 -7.47 -13.07 -8.18
CA GLY A 256 -7.37 -14.38 -8.77
C GLY A 256 -6.34 -15.28 -8.05
N ASN A 257 -6.46 -16.58 -8.28
CA ASN A 257 -5.62 -17.61 -7.65
C ASN A 257 -4.26 -17.69 -8.38
N ALA A 258 -3.42 -18.68 -8.03
CA ALA A 258 -2.13 -18.94 -8.69
C ALA A 258 -2.20 -19.01 -10.24
N THR A 259 -3.40 -19.12 -10.82
CA THR A 259 -3.68 -19.38 -12.24
C THR A 259 -4.59 -18.34 -12.93
N SER A 260 -5.11 -17.33 -12.23
CA SER A 260 -5.96 -16.28 -12.81
C SER A 260 -5.70 -14.95 -12.11
N SER A 261 -5.81 -13.81 -12.80
CA SER A 261 -5.75 -12.48 -12.16
C SER A 261 -7.10 -12.04 -11.59
N VAL A 262 -8.20 -12.70 -11.99
CA VAL A 262 -9.57 -12.44 -11.53
C VAL A 262 -10.19 -13.72 -10.95
N GLY A 263 -11.05 -13.58 -9.94
CA GLY A 263 -11.76 -14.71 -9.35
C GLY A 263 -12.76 -14.28 -8.28
N ARG A 264 -13.35 -15.25 -7.58
CA ARG A 264 -14.19 -15.01 -6.41
C ARG A 264 -14.02 -16.16 -5.43
N SER A 265 -13.64 -15.85 -4.18
CA SER A 265 -13.52 -16.84 -3.10
C SER A 265 -13.98 -16.25 -1.78
N ALA A 266 -14.57 -17.07 -0.91
CA ALA A 266 -14.89 -16.63 0.45
C ALA A 266 -13.63 -16.18 1.20
N ALA A 267 -13.72 -15.05 1.90
CA ALA A 267 -12.66 -14.48 2.72
C ALA A 267 -13.28 -13.66 3.85
N ARG A 268 -12.49 -13.18 4.82
CA ARG A 268 -12.91 -12.18 5.82
C ARG A 268 -14.32 -12.42 6.39
N PRO A 269 -14.52 -13.54 7.13
CA PRO A 269 -15.84 -13.88 7.66
C PRO A 269 -16.47 -12.80 8.56
N PHE A 270 -15.66 -11.90 9.14
CA PHE A 270 -16.12 -10.72 9.89
C PHE A 270 -16.29 -9.49 9.00
N GLY A 271 -16.78 -9.67 7.78
CA GLY A 271 -16.93 -8.60 6.78
C GLY A 271 -15.58 -8.11 6.25
N LEU A 272 -14.92 -7.20 6.97
CA LEU A 272 -13.69 -6.52 6.52
C LEU A 272 -12.40 -7.27 6.89
N THR A 273 -12.49 -8.20 7.85
CA THR A 273 -11.34 -8.84 8.51
C THR A 273 -11.58 -10.34 8.72
N VAL A 274 -10.51 -11.10 8.99
CA VAL A 274 -10.63 -12.50 9.46
C VAL A 274 -10.69 -12.63 10.98
N SER A 275 -10.23 -11.61 11.71
CA SER A 275 -10.37 -11.47 13.16
C SER A 275 -11.63 -10.67 13.51
N ASN A 276 -12.19 -10.92 14.69
CA ASN A 276 -13.40 -10.24 15.15
C ASN A 276 -13.15 -8.74 15.36
N LEU A 277 -14.20 -7.94 15.17
CA LEU A 277 -14.25 -6.50 15.40
C LEU A 277 -15.29 -6.17 16.48
N ASN A 278 -15.26 -4.96 17.02
CA ASN A 278 -16.21 -4.52 18.05
C ASN A 278 -17.56 -4.15 17.42
N TYR A 279 -18.35 -5.16 17.08
CA TYR A 279 -19.70 -5.00 16.54
C TYR A 279 -20.73 -4.50 17.57
N ASP A 280 -21.72 -3.74 17.10
CA ASP A 280 -22.91 -3.36 17.84
C ASP A 280 -24.19 -3.57 16.99
N PRO A 281 -25.12 -4.47 17.39
CA PRO A 281 -25.03 -5.36 18.56
C PRO A 281 -23.83 -6.32 18.50
N PRO A 282 -23.28 -6.79 19.64
CA PRO A 282 -22.13 -7.67 19.64
C PRO A 282 -22.46 -9.03 19.04
N ILE A 283 -21.51 -9.59 18.29
CA ILE A 283 -21.55 -10.96 17.78
C ILE A 283 -20.55 -11.84 18.51
N SER A 284 -20.93 -13.09 18.79
CA SER A 284 -20.05 -14.11 19.37
C SER A 284 -19.36 -14.95 18.29
N ASN A 285 -19.98 -15.07 17.11
CA ASN A 285 -19.45 -15.78 15.95
C ASN A 285 -19.77 -15.04 14.65
N TYR A 286 -18.89 -15.14 13.65
CA TYR A 286 -19.12 -14.57 12.32
C TYR A 286 -20.40 -15.08 11.64
N THR A 287 -20.91 -16.26 12.01
CA THR A 287 -22.18 -16.80 11.48
C THR A 287 -23.41 -15.98 11.85
N GLU A 288 -23.28 -15.06 12.81
CA GLU A 288 -24.35 -14.11 13.17
C GLU A 288 -24.46 -12.96 12.16
N LEU A 289 -23.42 -12.71 11.36
CA LEU A 289 -23.48 -11.82 10.21
C LEU A 289 -24.20 -12.52 9.07
N ILE A 290 -25.54 -12.44 9.06
CA ILE A 290 -26.34 -12.98 7.98
C ILE A 290 -26.12 -12.14 6.73
N THR A 291 -25.72 -12.78 5.63
CA THR A 291 -25.36 -12.09 4.39
C THR A 291 -26.34 -12.31 3.24
N GLU A 292 -26.38 -11.38 2.30
CA GLU A 292 -27.05 -11.53 1.01
C GLU A 292 -26.18 -11.04 -0.15
N THR A 293 -26.46 -11.55 -1.35
CA THR A 293 -25.84 -11.06 -2.58
C THR A 293 -26.64 -9.88 -3.14
N VAL A 294 -25.97 -8.78 -3.44
CA VAL A 294 -26.56 -7.53 -3.92
C VAL A 294 -25.99 -7.17 -5.28
N GLY A 295 -26.86 -6.86 -6.24
CA GLY A 295 -26.47 -6.48 -7.61
C GLY A 295 -26.26 -7.67 -8.55
N GLU A 296 -26.19 -7.37 -9.85
CA GLU A 296 -25.85 -8.35 -10.87
C GLU A 296 -24.33 -8.59 -10.90
N ASP A 297 -23.91 -9.82 -11.22
CA ASP A 297 -22.49 -10.19 -11.29
C ASP A 297 -22.02 -10.23 -12.74
N THR A 298 -21.29 -9.20 -13.16
CA THR A 298 -20.67 -9.14 -14.49
C THR A 298 -19.17 -8.85 -14.40
N PRO A 299 -18.39 -9.09 -15.46
CA PRO A 299 -16.98 -8.67 -15.50
C PRO A 299 -16.77 -7.17 -15.26
N GLU A 300 -17.69 -6.33 -15.74
CA GLU A 300 -17.65 -4.86 -15.61
C GLU A 300 -18.01 -4.39 -14.21
N SER A 301 -18.92 -5.10 -13.54
CA SER A 301 -19.45 -4.76 -12.22
C SER A 301 -19.79 -6.04 -11.46
N ARG A 302 -19.02 -6.35 -10.43
CA ARG A 302 -19.23 -7.52 -9.57
C ARG A 302 -20.40 -7.28 -8.62
N SER A 303 -21.12 -8.35 -8.32
CA SER A 303 -22.13 -8.40 -7.27
C SER A 303 -21.47 -8.44 -5.90
N CYS A 304 -22.04 -7.75 -4.92
CA CYS A 304 -21.49 -7.62 -3.58
C CYS A 304 -22.06 -8.66 -2.61
N ILE A 305 -21.28 -9.08 -1.62
CA ILE A 305 -21.82 -9.71 -0.39
C ILE A 305 -21.95 -8.63 0.69
N GLN A 306 -23.16 -8.46 1.23
CA GLN A 306 -23.50 -7.47 2.27
C GLN A 306 -24.21 -8.16 3.44
N GLN A 307 -24.33 -7.51 4.60
CA GLN A 307 -25.27 -8.00 5.62
C GLN A 307 -26.70 -7.91 5.07
N SER A 308 -27.54 -8.89 5.36
CA SER A 308 -28.88 -8.96 4.80
C SER A 308 -29.78 -7.85 5.34
N SER A 309 -30.45 -7.17 4.43
CA SER A 309 -31.41 -6.10 4.72
C SER A 309 -32.83 -6.61 5.00
N ALA A 310 -33.05 -7.93 5.01
CA ALA A 310 -34.36 -8.50 5.30
C ALA A 310 -34.83 -8.15 6.72
N ALA A 311 -36.13 -7.87 6.86
CA ALA A 311 -36.71 -7.30 8.09
C ALA A 311 -36.55 -8.16 9.36
N ASN A 312 -36.19 -9.44 9.21
CA ASN A 312 -35.96 -10.39 10.31
C ASN A 312 -34.49 -10.47 10.75
N TYR A 313 -33.58 -9.80 10.07
CA TYR A 313 -32.15 -9.79 10.40
C TYR A 313 -31.72 -8.43 10.94
N THR A 314 -30.70 -8.47 11.80
CA THR A 314 -30.12 -7.26 12.40
C THR A 314 -28.85 -6.90 11.66
N ILE A 315 -28.71 -5.63 11.29
CA ILE A 315 -27.44 -5.10 10.80
C ILE A 315 -26.56 -4.81 12.02
N HIS A 316 -25.39 -5.44 12.05
CA HIS A 316 -24.37 -5.20 13.07
C HIS A 316 -23.42 -4.09 12.57
N THR A 317 -23.35 -3.00 13.31
CA THR A 317 -22.53 -1.83 13.00
C THR A 317 -21.15 -1.91 13.66
N LEU A 318 -20.20 -1.07 13.22
CA LEU A 318 -18.83 -1.02 13.75
C LEU A 318 -18.55 0.36 14.37
N PRO A 319 -19.05 0.64 15.59
CA PRO A 319 -18.99 1.98 16.18
C PRO A 319 -17.57 2.51 16.43
N ASN A 320 -16.58 1.65 16.65
CA ASN A 320 -15.19 2.12 16.81
C ASN A 320 -14.58 2.51 15.46
N VAL A 321 -14.69 1.64 14.45
CA VAL A 321 -14.23 1.95 13.08
C VAL A 321 -14.93 3.19 12.54
N ALA A 322 -16.23 3.38 12.84
CA ALA A 322 -17.03 4.52 12.40
C ALA A 322 -16.54 5.89 12.93
N LYS A 323 -15.70 5.93 13.96
CA LYS A 323 -15.07 7.17 14.46
C LYS A 323 -14.02 7.72 13.49
N VAL A 324 -13.51 6.89 12.59
CA VAL A 324 -12.40 7.21 11.70
C VAL A 324 -12.91 7.44 10.27
N PRO A 325 -12.64 8.61 9.65
CA PRO A 325 -12.95 8.83 8.25
C PRO A 325 -12.22 7.84 7.35
N TYR A 326 -12.90 7.34 6.33
CA TYR A 326 -12.35 6.40 5.36
C TYR A 326 -12.42 6.96 3.94
N VAL A 327 -11.35 6.82 3.17
CA VAL A 327 -11.35 7.10 1.73
C VAL A 327 -10.73 5.94 0.96
N ALA A 328 -11.35 5.60 -0.19
CA ALA A 328 -10.76 4.72 -1.20
C ALA A 328 -10.44 5.51 -2.47
N PHE A 329 -9.26 5.25 -3.04
CA PHE A 329 -8.83 5.75 -4.35
C PHE A 329 -8.77 4.59 -5.35
N THR A 330 -9.41 4.76 -6.50
CA THR A 330 -9.51 3.69 -7.52
C THR A 330 -9.15 4.20 -8.91
N GLY A 331 -8.12 3.63 -9.50
CA GLY A 331 -7.74 3.79 -10.90
C GLY A 331 -8.77 3.13 -11.81
N GLU A 332 -9.08 3.78 -12.93
CA GLU A 332 -10.13 3.31 -13.83
C GLU A 332 -9.78 2.01 -14.56
N ALA A 333 -8.51 1.65 -14.65
CA ALA A 333 -8.07 0.41 -15.28
C ALA A 333 -7.77 -0.72 -14.27
N SER A 334 -7.90 -0.44 -12.97
CA SER A 334 -7.69 -1.42 -11.90
C SER A 334 -8.85 -2.42 -11.84
N PRO A 335 -8.63 -3.70 -11.45
CA PRO A 335 -9.73 -4.63 -11.19
C PRO A 335 -10.68 -4.12 -10.10
N HIS A 336 -10.22 -3.28 -9.17
CA HIS A 336 -11.07 -2.70 -8.12
C HIS A 336 -12.20 -1.86 -8.68
N ILE A 337 -12.08 -1.24 -9.86
CA ILE A 337 -13.18 -0.44 -10.41
C ILE A 337 -14.47 -1.29 -10.58
N THR A 338 -14.30 -2.61 -10.73
CA THR A 338 -15.39 -3.56 -10.88
C THR A 338 -16.08 -3.92 -9.56
N TYR A 339 -15.46 -3.73 -8.38
CA TYR A 339 -15.99 -4.18 -7.10
C TYR A 339 -15.82 -3.22 -5.90
N GLU A 340 -15.11 -2.10 -6.05
CA GLU A 340 -14.83 -1.18 -4.93
C GLU A 340 -16.13 -0.59 -4.35
N HIS A 341 -17.17 -0.48 -5.17
CA HIS A 341 -18.50 -0.10 -4.71
C HIS A 341 -19.03 -1.04 -3.60
N CYS A 342 -18.64 -2.31 -3.57
CA CYS A 342 -19.01 -3.26 -2.52
C CYS A 342 -18.37 -2.93 -1.17
N VAL A 343 -17.11 -2.50 -1.18
CA VAL A 343 -16.37 -2.05 0.02
C VAL A 343 -17.06 -0.80 0.59
N ILE A 344 -17.33 0.17 -0.28
CA ILE A 344 -17.97 1.44 0.09
C ILE A 344 -19.40 1.22 0.62
N GLN A 345 -20.19 0.38 -0.03
CA GLN A 345 -21.55 0.05 0.42
C GLN A 345 -21.53 -0.62 1.80
N TYR A 346 -20.63 -1.58 2.04
CA TYR A 346 -20.55 -2.28 3.32
C TYR A 346 -20.07 -1.37 4.44
N LEU A 347 -19.04 -0.57 4.20
CA LEU A 347 -18.57 0.42 5.17
C LEU A 347 -19.69 1.38 5.57
N ASN A 348 -20.47 1.88 4.62
CA ASN A 348 -21.64 2.70 4.92
C ASN A 348 -22.72 1.92 5.68
N GLN A 349 -22.97 0.65 5.31
CA GLN A 349 -23.93 -0.24 5.99
C GLN A 349 -23.58 -0.44 7.48
N VAL A 350 -22.28 -0.57 7.79
CA VAL A 350 -21.79 -0.75 9.17
C VAL A 350 -21.50 0.57 9.90
N GLY A 351 -21.94 1.70 9.34
CA GLY A 351 -21.92 3.02 9.99
C GLY A 351 -20.64 3.84 9.77
N VAL A 352 -19.71 3.39 8.93
CA VAL A 352 -18.47 4.11 8.62
C VAL A 352 -18.73 5.15 7.54
N LYS A 353 -18.32 6.40 7.79
CA LYS A 353 -18.39 7.47 6.79
C LYS A 353 -17.27 7.29 5.76
N THR A 354 -17.67 7.12 4.50
CA THR A 354 -16.74 6.86 3.39
C THR A 354 -16.75 7.95 2.33
N ASP A 355 -15.58 8.22 1.77
CA ASP A 355 -15.40 8.87 0.48
C ASP A 355 -14.89 7.81 -0.53
N TRP A 356 -15.40 7.84 -1.76
CA TRP A 356 -14.86 7.05 -2.87
C TRP A 356 -14.41 7.99 -3.98
N ILE A 357 -13.11 8.03 -4.22
CA ILE A 357 -12.50 8.86 -5.26
C ILE A 357 -12.07 7.93 -6.39
N LYS A 358 -12.89 7.90 -7.44
CA LYS A 358 -12.46 7.35 -8.73
C LYS A 358 -11.49 8.33 -9.36
N MET A 359 -10.27 7.90 -9.63
CA MET A 359 -9.19 8.78 -10.08
C MET A 359 -9.55 9.48 -11.40
N ALA A 360 -10.23 8.78 -12.31
CA ALA A 360 -10.70 9.33 -13.57
C ALA A 360 -11.73 10.46 -13.40
N ASP A 361 -12.61 10.39 -12.38
CA ASP A 361 -13.61 11.43 -12.11
C ASP A 361 -12.96 12.76 -11.69
N VAL A 362 -11.70 12.70 -11.22
CA VAL A 362 -10.90 13.87 -10.83
C VAL A 362 -9.75 14.17 -11.80
N GLY A 363 -9.81 13.58 -13.01
CA GLY A 363 -8.89 13.89 -14.12
C GLY A 363 -7.57 13.11 -14.13
N VAL A 364 -7.41 12.09 -13.29
CA VAL A 364 -6.22 11.23 -13.25
C VAL A 364 -6.56 9.90 -13.92
N HIS A 365 -6.07 9.73 -15.14
CA HIS A 365 -6.54 8.68 -16.06
C HIS A 365 -5.52 7.57 -16.31
N GLY A 366 -6.05 6.38 -16.62
CA GLY A 366 -5.31 5.23 -17.12
C GLY A 366 -4.55 4.42 -16.08
N ASN A 367 -4.82 4.66 -14.80
CA ASN A 367 -4.16 3.96 -13.70
C ASN A 367 -4.75 2.57 -13.41
N ALA A 368 -3.87 1.62 -13.10
CA ALA A 368 -4.23 0.29 -12.59
C ALA A 368 -3.92 0.18 -11.08
N HIS A 369 -3.75 -1.05 -10.59
CA HIS A 369 -3.70 -1.37 -9.15
C HIS A 369 -2.53 -0.69 -8.40
N PHE A 370 -1.44 -0.36 -9.09
CA PHE A 370 -0.26 0.28 -8.50
C PHE A 370 -0.10 1.72 -9.00
N GLY A 371 -1.18 2.50 -9.11
CA GLY A 371 -1.15 3.89 -9.60
C GLY A 371 -0.11 4.81 -8.94
N PHE A 372 0.31 4.53 -7.70
CA PHE A 372 1.38 5.25 -7.00
C PHE A 372 2.81 4.92 -7.49
N LEU A 373 2.99 3.85 -8.27
CA LEU A 373 4.23 3.46 -8.97
C LEU A 373 4.21 3.83 -10.46
N GLU A 374 3.04 4.13 -11.01
CA GLU A 374 2.84 4.38 -12.44
C GLU A 374 3.35 5.77 -12.88
N LYS A 375 3.40 6.05 -14.18
CA LYS A 375 4.06 7.23 -14.79
C LYS A 375 3.54 8.56 -14.25
N ASN A 376 2.24 8.66 -14.00
CA ASN A 376 1.57 9.83 -13.45
C ASN A 376 1.40 9.78 -11.91
N ASN A 377 2.30 9.09 -11.21
CA ASN A 377 2.22 8.97 -9.75
C ASN A 377 2.22 10.31 -9.01
N ASP A 378 2.78 11.38 -9.58
CA ASP A 378 2.73 12.72 -9.00
C ASP A 378 1.33 13.34 -9.07
N GLU A 379 0.57 13.09 -10.14
CA GLU A 379 -0.85 13.45 -10.26
C GLU A 379 -1.70 12.66 -9.29
N TYR A 380 -1.45 11.34 -9.21
CA TYR A 380 -2.09 10.46 -8.24
C TYR A 380 -1.85 10.98 -6.81
N PHE A 381 -0.59 11.25 -6.46
CA PHE A 381 -0.19 11.76 -5.15
C PHE A 381 -0.90 13.06 -4.78
N LYS A 382 -1.04 14.01 -5.73
CA LYS A 382 -1.71 15.29 -5.48
C LYS A 382 -3.17 15.10 -5.03
N VAL A 383 -3.88 14.13 -5.61
CA VAL A 383 -5.26 13.80 -5.21
C VAL A 383 -5.31 13.24 -3.80
N VAL A 384 -4.39 12.31 -3.48
CA VAL A 384 -4.28 11.69 -2.15
C VAL A 384 -3.93 12.73 -1.09
N GLU A 385 -2.91 13.57 -1.32
CA GLU A 385 -2.52 14.63 -0.37
C GLU A 385 -3.62 15.67 -0.20
N ALA A 386 -4.36 16.02 -1.27
CA ALA A 386 -5.45 16.98 -1.18
C ALA A 386 -6.55 16.49 -0.21
N TRP A 387 -6.87 15.20 -0.22
CA TRP A 387 -7.80 14.63 0.75
C TRP A 387 -7.24 14.70 2.17
N ILE A 388 -6.00 14.25 2.39
CA ILE A 388 -5.32 14.29 3.70
C ILE A 388 -5.29 15.71 4.25
N LYS A 389 -4.91 16.68 3.43
CA LYS A 389 -4.84 18.10 3.78
C LYS A 389 -6.22 18.65 4.16
N LYS A 390 -7.27 18.30 3.40
CA LYS A 390 -8.64 18.70 3.72
C LYS A 390 -9.10 18.11 5.06
N ALA A 391 -8.85 16.83 5.30
CA ALA A 391 -9.18 16.16 6.56
C ALA A 391 -8.43 16.80 7.75
N ALA A 392 -7.12 17.02 7.61
CA ALA A 392 -6.29 17.67 8.63
C ALA A 392 -6.78 19.08 8.99
N ASN A 393 -7.18 19.88 8.01
CA ASN A 393 -7.74 21.22 8.25
C ASN A 393 -9.09 21.17 8.98
N GLY A 394 -9.91 20.15 8.69
CA GLY A 394 -11.16 19.90 9.41
C GLY A 394 -10.92 19.60 10.89
N ILE A 395 -9.89 18.81 11.20
CA ILE A 395 -9.47 18.52 12.58
C ILE A 395 -8.95 19.79 13.27
N GLY A 396 -8.06 20.56 12.62
CA GLY A 396 -7.51 21.78 13.21
C GLY A 396 -8.58 22.82 13.58
N SER A 397 -9.70 22.84 12.84
CA SER A 397 -10.84 23.72 13.11
C SER A 397 -11.72 23.23 14.28
N SER A 398 -11.89 21.91 14.44
CA SER A 398 -12.69 21.31 15.51
C SER A 398 -11.91 21.10 16.82
N ASP A 399 -10.59 20.99 16.75
CA ASP A 399 -9.66 20.79 17.87
C ASP A 399 -9.28 22.10 18.60
N SER A 400 -10.10 23.15 18.49
CA SER A 400 -9.95 24.37 19.30
C SER A 400 -10.02 24.11 20.81
N GLY A 401 -10.48 22.91 21.22
CA GLY A 401 -10.48 22.38 22.60
C GLY A 401 -9.22 21.58 23.01
N GLY A 402 -8.20 21.44 22.15
CA GLY A 402 -6.87 20.97 22.54
C GLY A 402 -6.66 19.46 22.68
N ARG A 403 -7.57 18.61 22.17
CA ARG A 403 -7.45 17.13 22.18
C ARG A 403 -6.13 16.66 21.58
N TYR A 404 -5.66 17.31 20.51
CA TYR A 404 -4.41 16.93 19.84
C TYR A 404 -3.27 17.93 20.06
N SER A 405 -3.44 18.89 20.97
CA SER A 405 -2.46 19.97 21.20
C SER A 405 -1.09 19.47 21.68
N HIS A 406 -1.05 18.37 22.44
CA HIS A 406 0.18 17.76 22.96
C HIS A 406 0.97 16.95 21.92
N TRP A 407 0.39 16.68 20.75
CA TRP A 407 1.01 15.92 19.66
C TRP A 407 1.43 16.79 18.46
N ARG A 408 1.11 18.09 18.46
CA ARG A 408 1.56 19.00 17.40
C ARG A 408 3.07 19.21 17.53
N ALA A 409 3.81 18.74 16.51
CA ALA A 409 5.26 18.86 16.41
C ALA A 409 5.74 20.32 16.35
#